data_AF-A0A2T3J729-F1
#
_entry.id   AF-A0A2T3J729-F1
#
_cell.length_a   1.000
_cell.length_b   1.000
_cell.length_c   1.000
_cell.angle_alpha   90.00
_cell.angle_beta   90.00
_cell.angle_gamma   90.00
#
_symmetry.space_group_name_H-M   'P 1'
#
loop_
_entity.id
_entity.type
_entity.pdbx_description
1 polymer ?
#
loop_
_entity_poly.entity_id
_entity_poly.type
_entity_poly.pdbx_seq_one_letter_code
_entity_poly.pdbx_strand_id
1 'polypeptide(L)'
;MGWFITLNPSQTEMMLRILSHVPEKHFKMVRYFGFLSNRLRGSLLPLIYKQLGQEVVAAKTFGFVAMMKAFLKVDPFKCILCGARMVFTGFIAGLKVGRLVSAIENIVLQRSI
;
A
#
# COMPACT_ATOMS: atom_id res chain seq x y z
N MET A 1 22.71 3.98 11.46
CA MET A 1 23.68 2.92 11.15
C MET A 1 22.92 1.64 10.85
N GLY A 2 22.96 1.19 9.60
CA GLY A 2 22.18 0.06 9.12
C GLY A 2 22.81 -1.27 9.53
N TRP A 3 22.01 -2.14 10.14
CA TRP A 3 22.38 -3.49 10.53
C TRP A 3 22.32 -4.43 9.32
N PHE A 4 23.16 -4.21 8.31
CA PHE A 4 23.42 -5.23 7.30
C PHE A 4 24.65 -6.00 7.74
N ILE A 5 24.44 -7.09 8.47
CA ILE A 5 25.48 -8.07 8.73
C ILE A 5 25.75 -8.76 7.39
N THR A 6 26.86 -8.42 6.74
CA THR A 6 27.32 -9.15 5.55
C THR A 6 27.80 -10.51 6.00
N LEU A 7 26.91 -11.51 5.89
CA LEU A 7 27.28 -12.91 6.04
C LEU A 7 28.00 -13.35 4.75
N ASN A 8 29.07 -14.12 4.89
CA ASN A 8 29.76 -14.78 3.77
C ASN A 8 29.41 -16.29 3.78
N PRO A 9 28.18 -16.69 3.43
CA PRO A 9 27.78 -18.09 3.44
C PRO A 9 28.43 -18.86 2.28
N SER A 10 28.60 -20.16 2.47
CA SER A 10 28.86 -21.07 1.36
C SER A 10 27.69 -21.08 0.36
N GLN A 11 27.94 -21.45 -0.90
CA GLN A 11 26.89 -21.51 -1.92
C GLN A 11 25.70 -22.41 -1.51
N THR A 12 25.99 -23.54 -0.88
CA THR A 12 24.97 -24.47 -0.36
C THR A 12 24.13 -23.85 0.74
N GLU A 13 24.77 -23.17 1.69
CA GLU A 13 24.06 -22.49 2.78
C GLU A 13 23.15 -21.38 2.26
N MET A 14 23.59 -20.63 1.25
CA MET A 14 22.75 -19.64 0.59
C MET A 14 21.52 -20.30 -0.05
N MET A 15 21.69 -21.41 -0.77
CA MET A 15 20.57 -22.16 -1.36
C MET A 15 19.59 -22.66 -0.29
N LEU A 16 20.08 -23.20 0.83
CA LEU A 16 19.22 -23.69 1.91
C LEU A 16 18.41 -22.58 2.59
N ARG A 17 19.02 -21.40 2.82
CA ARG A 17 18.30 -20.23 3.36
C ARG A 17 17.23 -19.70 2.40
N ILE A 18 17.49 -19.77 1.10
CA ILE A 18 16.47 -19.45 0.11
C ILE A 18 15.38 -20.52 0.14
N LEU A 19 15.71 -21.81 0.20
CA LEU A 19 14.69 -22.86 0.22
C LEU A 19 13.87 -22.91 1.53
N SER A 20 14.35 -22.33 2.63
CA SER A 20 13.67 -22.42 3.94
C SER A 20 12.30 -21.73 4.00
N HIS A 21 11.97 -20.83 3.06
CA HIS A 21 10.63 -20.23 3.00
C HIS A 21 9.65 -21.04 2.13
N VAL A 22 10.12 -22.05 1.41
CA VAL A 22 9.29 -22.90 0.54
C VAL A 22 8.75 -24.06 1.39
N PRO A 23 7.42 -24.15 1.59
CA PRO A 23 6.82 -25.22 2.36
C PRO A 23 6.84 -26.56 1.61
N GLU A 24 6.85 -27.66 2.35
CA GLU A 24 6.79 -29.01 1.79
C GLU A 24 5.48 -29.29 1.03
N LYS A 25 5.52 -30.28 0.14
CA LYS A 25 4.34 -30.73 -0.61
C LYS A 25 3.26 -31.20 0.38
N HIS A 26 2.07 -30.61 0.29
CA HIS A 26 0.91 -30.83 1.18
C HIS A 26 0.98 -30.18 2.57
N PHE A 27 2.00 -29.35 2.84
CA PHE A 27 2.00 -28.58 4.09
C PHE A 27 0.90 -27.52 4.08
N LYS A 28 0.08 -27.49 5.13
CA LYS A 28 -0.92 -26.45 5.34
C LYS A 28 -0.27 -25.27 6.05
N MET A 29 -0.03 -24.19 5.31
CA MET A 29 0.50 -22.96 5.89
C MET A 29 -0.50 -22.33 6.87
N VAL A 30 -0.06 -22.10 8.11
CA VAL A 30 -0.81 -21.33 9.11
C VAL A 30 -0.29 -19.89 9.09
N ARG A 31 -1.10 -18.94 8.61
CA ARG A 31 -0.66 -17.53 8.49
C ARG A 31 -0.50 -16.84 9.84
N TYR A 32 -1.40 -17.09 10.78
CA TYR A 32 -1.44 -16.39 12.08
C TYR A 32 -1.83 -17.36 13.19
N PHE A 33 -0.84 -17.83 13.95
CA PHE A 33 -1.04 -18.73 15.08
C PHE A 33 -0.77 -18.03 16.42
N GLY A 34 -1.44 -18.50 17.48
CA GLY A 34 -1.22 -18.03 18.85
C GLY A 34 -1.36 -16.51 19.00
N PHE A 35 -0.33 -15.86 19.53
CA PHE A 35 -0.32 -14.42 19.77
C PHE A 35 -0.29 -13.58 18.47
N LEU A 36 0.03 -14.17 17.32
CA LEU A 36 -0.03 -13.49 16.02
C LEU A 36 -1.44 -13.46 15.43
N SER A 37 -2.41 -14.17 16.02
CA SER A 37 -3.81 -14.11 15.61
C SER A 37 -4.37 -12.69 15.70
N ASN A 38 -5.23 -12.30 14.76
CA ASN A 38 -5.80 -10.93 14.70
C ASN A 38 -6.45 -10.49 16.02
N ARG A 39 -7.05 -11.43 16.77
CA ARG A 39 -7.69 -11.17 18.07
C ARG A 39 -6.69 -10.81 19.17
N LEU A 40 -5.52 -11.46 19.20
CA LEU A 40 -4.56 -11.35 20.29
C LEU A 40 -3.37 -10.44 19.95
N ARG A 41 -3.10 -10.22 18.66
CA ARG A 41 -1.94 -9.46 18.17
C ARG A 41 -1.87 -8.05 18.77
N GLY A 42 -3.00 -7.37 18.92
CA GLY A 42 -3.02 -6.00 19.46
C GLY A 42 -2.57 -5.91 20.91
N SER A 43 -2.85 -6.92 21.75
CA SER A 43 -2.53 -6.91 23.17
C SER A 43 -1.21 -7.62 23.49
N LEU A 44 -0.95 -8.77 22.87
CA LEU A 44 0.21 -9.60 23.21
C LEU A 44 1.49 -9.16 22.50
N LEU A 45 1.40 -8.67 21.26
CA LEU A 45 2.60 -8.34 20.48
C LEU A 45 3.43 -7.19 21.10
N PRO A 46 2.84 -6.11 21.64
CA PRO A 46 3.59 -5.07 22.33
C PRO A 46 4.33 -5.58 23.59
N LEU A 47 3.72 -6.51 24.34
CA LEU A 47 4.34 -7.12 25.53
C LEU A 47 5.57 -7.94 25.16
N ILE A 48 5.46 -8.72 24.08
CA ILE A 48 6.56 -9.55 23.56
C ILE A 48 7.71 -8.66 23.08
N TYR A 49 7.43 -7.59 22.33
CA TYR A 49 8.49 -6.66 21.91
C TYR A 49 9.21 -6.01 23.08
N LYS A 50 8.47 -5.62 24.13
CA LYS A 50 9.05 -5.10 25.37
C LYS A 50 9.97 -6.12 26.05
N GLN A 51 9.55 -7.39 26.12
CA GLN A 51 10.35 -8.46 26.71
C GLN A 51 11.60 -8.79 25.88
N LEU A 52 11.50 -8.72 24.56
CA LEU A 52 12.62 -8.95 23.64
C LEU A 52 13.56 -7.75 23.52
N GLY A 53 13.25 -6.60 24.14
CA GLY A 53 14.02 -5.37 24.00
C GLY A 53 14.02 -4.84 22.56
N GLN A 54 13.00 -5.15 21.77
CA GLN A 54 12.89 -4.72 20.38
C GLN A 54 12.18 -3.37 20.29
N GLU A 55 12.83 -2.40 19.66
CA GLU A 55 12.20 -1.12 19.32
C GLU A 55 11.31 -1.29 18.09
N VAL A 56 9.99 -1.12 18.30
CA VAL A 56 9.02 -1.14 17.21
C VAL A 56 8.93 0.26 16.62
N VAL A 57 9.47 0.44 15.42
CA VAL A 57 9.25 1.66 14.66
C VAL A 57 7.81 1.67 14.17
N ALA A 58 7.01 2.64 14.61
CA ALA A 58 5.68 2.85 14.07
C ALA A 58 5.78 3.06 12.56
N ALA A 59 4.97 2.31 11.80
CA ALA A 59 4.90 2.50 10.36
C ALA A 59 4.49 3.95 10.07
N LYS A 60 5.25 4.64 9.23
CA LYS A 60 4.89 5.99 8.79
C LYS A 60 3.59 5.88 8.01
N THR A 61 2.54 6.49 8.54
CA THR A 61 1.27 6.62 7.81
C THR A 61 1.41 7.78 6.84
N PHE A 62 1.32 7.47 5.55
CA PHE A 62 1.27 8.48 4.50
C PHE A 62 -0.19 8.81 4.22
N GLY A 63 -0.54 10.10 4.26
CA GLY A 63 -1.84 10.54 3.76
C GLY A 63 -1.95 10.31 2.25
N PHE A 64 -3.17 10.25 1.73
CA PHE A 64 -3.46 10.07 0.30
C PHE A 64 -2.60 10.99 -0.61
N VAL A 65 -2.44 12.26 -0.23
CA VAL A 65 -1.63 13.24 -0.97
C VAL A 65 -0.16 12.84 -1.03
N ALA A 66 0.41 12.45 0.10
CA ALA A 66 1.81 12.06 0.18
C ALA A 66 2.06 10.81 -0.68
N MET A 67 1.12 9.86 -0.66
CA MET A 67 1.17 8.67 -1.49
C MET A 67 1.08 8.99 -2.98
N MET A 68 0.07 9.77 -3.39
CA MET A 68 -0.11 10.18 -4.79
C MET A 68 1.08 10.98 -5.32
N LYS A 69 1.62 11.89 -4.51
CA LYS A 69 2.80 12.68 -4.86
C LYS A 69 4.06 11.82 -4.96
N ALA A 70 4.22 10.80 -4.11
CA ALA A 70 5.35 9.89 -4.21
C ALA A 70 5.28 9.03 -5.47
N PHE A 71 4.08 8.55 -5.82
CA PHE A 71 3.82 7.66 -6.95
C PHE A 71 3.81 8.39 -8.30
N LEU A 72 2.94 9.39 -8.46
CA LEU A 72 2.76 10.12 -9.73
C LEU A 72 3.66 11.35 -9.88
N LYS A 73 4.42 11.74 -8.84
CA LYS A 73 5.19 12.99 -8.79
C LYS A 73 4.38 14.27 -8.98
N VAL A 74 3.04 14.18 -8.88
CA VAL A 74 2.11 15.30 -8.99
C VAL A 74 1.29 15.41 -7.71
N ASP A 75 1.08 16.64 -7.23
CA ASP A 75 0.19 16.89 -6.09
C ASP A 75 -1.27 16.93 -6.57
N PRO A 76 -2.14 15.99 -6.15
CA PRO A 76 -3.53 15.94 -6.60
C PRO A 76 -4.36 17.15 -6.14
N PHE A 77 -3.90 17.91 -5.15
CA PHE A 77 -4.57 19.13 -4.68
C PHE A 77 -3.92 20.41 -5.19
N LYS A 78 -3.06 20.34 -6.20
CA LYS A 78 -2.52 21.52 -6.87
C LYS A 78 -3.20 21.70 -8.22
N CYS A 79 -3.79 22.87 -8.44
CA CYS A 79 -4.38 23.23 -9.72
C CYS A 79 -3.31 23.22 -10.83
N ILE A 80 -3.57 22.50 -11.91
CA ILE A 80 -2.65 22.40 -13.05
C ILE A 80 -2.51 23.71 -13.83
N LEU A 81 -3.51 24.60 -13.74
CA LEU A 81 -3.52 25.87 -14.49
C LEU A 81 -2.86 27.00 -13.70
N CYS A 82 -3.28 27.23 -12.45
CA CYS A 82 -2.83 28.37 -11.65
C CYS A 82 -1.92 28.00 -10.48
N GLY A 83 -1.72 26.71 -10.19
CA GLY A 83 -0.90 26.25 -9.08
C GLY A 83 -1.50 26.45 -7.69
N ALA A 84 -2.71 27.02 -7.58
CA ALA A 84 -3.41 27.20 -6.30
C ALA A 84 -3.81 25.85 -5.67
N ARG A 85 -4.02 25.85 -4.35
CA ARG A 85 -4.43 24.66 -3.61
C ARG A 85 -5.93 24.42 -3.78
N MET A 86 -6.27 23.26 -4.33
CA MET A 86 -7.64 22.78 -4.46
C MET A 86 -8.15 22.28 -3.11
N VAL A 87 -9.38 22.67 -2.76
CA VAL A 87 -10.09 22.23 -1.56
C VAL A 87 -11.34 21.49 -2.01
N PHE A 88 -11.69 20.41 -1.32
CA PHE A 88 -12.93 19.69 -1.59
C PHE A 88 -14.13 20.58 -1.24
N THR A 89 -14.92 20.95 -2.24
CA THR A 89 -16.13 21.77 -2.07
C THR A 89 -17.40 20.93 -2.07
N GLY A 90 -17.39 19.79 -2.76
CA GLY A 90 -18.54 18.90 -2.83
C GLY A 90 -18.33 17.79 -3.86
N PHE A 91 -19.26 16.85 -3.88
CA PHE A 91 -19.30 15.75 -4.84
C PHE A 91 -20.50 15.94 -5.77
N ILE A 92 -20.25 15.97 -7.07
CA ILE A 92 -21.31 15.99 -8.09
C ILE A 92 -21.31 14.60 -8.72
N ALA A 93 -22.41 13.88 -8.55
CA ALA A 93 -22.60 12.59 -9.20
C ALA A 93 -22.65 12.81 -10.72
N GLY A 94 -21.73 12.16 -11.45
CA GLY A 94 -21.70 12.21 -12.90
C GLY A 94 -22.88 11.49 -13.54
N LEU A 95 -23.10 11.76 -14.84
CA LEU A 95 -24.06 11.00 -15.65
C LEU A 95 -23.64 9.53 -15.75
N LYS A 96 -24.62 8.63 -15.91
CA LYS A 96 -24.35 7.22 -16.22
C LYS A 96 -23.50 7.11 -17.49
N VAL A 97 -22.58 6.14 -17.54
CA VAL A 97 -21.61 5.96 -18.64
C VAL A 97 -22.26 6.03 -20.02
N GLY A 98 -23.39 5.35 -20.23
CA GLY A 98 -24.08 5.38 -21.53
C GLY A 98 -24.51 6.79 -21.95
N ARG A 99 -25.00 7.61 -21.01
CA ARG A 99 -25.37 9.01 -21.29
C ARG A 99 -24.14 9.89 -21.54
N LEU A 100 -23.03 9.59 -20.86
CA LEU A 100 -21.77 10.28 -21.09
C LEU A 100 -21.24 10.00 -22.51
N VAL A 101 -21.24 8.73 -22.93
CA VAL A 101 -20.81 8.32 -24.28
C VAL A 101 -21.66 9.00 -25.35
N SER A 102 -22.99 8.97 -25.21
CA SER A 102 -23.87 9.66 -26.16
C SER A 102 -23.66 11.18 -26.18
N ALA A 103 -23.39 11.81 -25.03
CA ALA A 103 -23.10 13.24 -24.97
C ALA A 103 -21.77 13.58 -25.68
N ILE A 104 -20.72 12.76 -25.48
CA ILE A 104 -19.44 12.91 -26.17
C ILE A 104 -19.62 12.74 -27.68
N GLU A 105 -20.35 11.70 -28.12
CA GLU A 105 -20.67 11.48 -29.53
C GLU A 105 -21.41 12.66 -30.13
N ASN A 106 -22.39 13.23 -29.44
CA ASN A 106 -23.13 14.40 -29.92
C ASN A 106 -22.24 15.64 -30.05
N ILE A 107 -21.32 15.87 -29.10
CA ILE A 107 -20.35 16.98 -29.16
C ILE A 107 -19.38 16.80 -30.34
N VAL A 108 -18.83 15.59 -30.51
CA VAL A 108 -17.89 15.29 -31.61
C VAL A 108 -18.57 15.43 -32.97
N LEU A 109 -19.85 15.03 -33.06
CA LEU A 109 -20.65 15.12 -34.28
C LEU A 109 -21.33 16.48 -34.49
N GLN A 110 -21.08 17.47 -33.61
CA GLN A 110 -21.73 18.80 -33.63
C GLN A 110 -23.27 18.75 -33.75
N ARG A 111 -23.89 17.69 -33.22
CA ARG A 111 -25.35 17.59 -33.19
C ARG A 111 -25.85 18.48 -32.06
N SER A 112 -26.88 19.30 -32.33
CA SER A 112 -27.49 20.16 -31.31
C SER A 112 -27.98 19.31 -30.15
N ILE A 113 -27.56 19.68 -28.93
CA ILE A 113 -27.94 19.02 -27.67
C ILE A 113 -29.42 19.22 -27.40
#